data_AF-A0A482VVD3-F1
#
_entry.id   AF-A0A482VVD3-F1
#
_cell.length_a   1.000
_cell.length_b   1.000
_cell.length_c   1.000
_cell.angle_alpha   90.00
_cell.angle_beta   90.00
_cell.angle_gamma   90.00
#
_symmetry.space_group_name_H-M   'P 1'
#
loop_
_entity.id
_entity.type
_entity.pdbx_description
1 polymer ?
#
loop_
_entity_poly.entity_id
_entity_poly.type
_entity_poly.pdbx_seq_one_letter_code
_entity_poly.pdbx_strand_id
1 'polypeptide(L)'
;MDNVFFGNDRFELMVDTRGYRPEELKCTVGPNTIEITAQKQEVSAGAQRILETARSYQLPQLVVPQQAVCCLSSEGLLLIVVPWQK
;
A
#
# COMPACT_ATOMS: atom_id res chain seq x y z
N MET A 1 -4.98 -11.87 1.18
CA MET A 1 -4.99 -11.67 -0.28
C MET A 1 -5.35 -10.24 -0.53
N ASP A 2 -4.65 -9.61 -1.46
CA ASP A 2 -4.87 -8.21 -1.80
C ASP A 2 -6.02 -8.13 -2.82
N ASN A 3 -6.91 -7.14 -2.68
CA ASN A 3 -8.06 -6.97 -3.55
C ASN A 3 -7.86 -5.75 -4.44
N VAL A 4 -8.06 -5.93 -5.75
CA VAL A 4 -7.85 -4.91 -6.77
C VAL A 4 -9.17 -4.65 -7.50
N PHE A 5 -9.57 -3.39 -7.59
CA PHE A 5 -10.76 -2.98 -8.32
C PHE A 5 -10.42 -1.90 -9.34
N PHE A 6 -10.87 -2.11 -10.57
CA PHE A 6 -10.73 -1.16 -11.67
C PHE A 6 -12.09 -0.51 -11.91
N GLY A 7 -12.30 0.67 -11.33
CA GLY A 7 -13.45 1.50 -11.63
C GLY A 7 -13.30 2.21 -12.98
N ASN A 8 -14.40 2.75 -13.48
CA ASN A 8 -14.39 3.51 -14.73
C ASN A 8 -13.56 4.80 -14.64
N ASP A 9 -13.48 5.42 -13.46
CA ASP A 9 -12.85 6.71 -13.21
C ASP A 9 -11.65 6.64 -12.26
N ARG A 10 -11.42 5.50 -11.60
CA ARG A 10 -10.39 5.33 -10.59
C ARG A 10 -9.93 3.88 -10.43
N PHE A 11 -8.79 3.75 -9.78
CA PHE A 11 -8.24 2.52 -9.25
C PHE A 11 -8.50 2.43 -7.74
N GLU A 12 -8.83 1.24 -7.25
CA GLU A 12 -8.88 0.95 -5.81
C GLU A 12 -8.09 -0.32 -5.49
N LEU A 13 -7.30 -0.27 -4.42
CA LEU A 13 -6.49 -1.37 -3.93
C LEU A 13 -6.66 -1.50 -2.42
N MET A 14 -7.04 -2.68 -1.97
CA MET A 14 -7.13 -3.01 -0.55
C MET A 14 -6.09 -4.08 -0.21
N VAL A 15 -5.22 -3.75 0.73
CA VAL A 15 -4.07 -4.56 1.11
C VAL A 15 -4.15 -4.91 2.59
N ASP A 16 -3.95 -6.19 2.89
CA ASP A 16 -3.81 -6.63 4.27
C ASP A 16 -2.41 -6.27 4.78
N THR A 17 -2.35 -5.38 5.76
CA THR A 17 -1.13 -4.92 6.43
C THR A 17 -1.16 -5.20 7.93
N ARG A 18 -2.00 -6.15 8.37
CA ARG A 18 -2.06 -6.57 9.78
C ARG A 18 -0.68 -7.00 10.28
N GLY A 19 -0.37 -6.58 11.51
CA GLY A 19 0.92 -6.86 12.15
C GLY A 19 2.01 -5.81 11.90
N TYR A 20 1.74 -4.81 11.05
CA TYR A 20 2.55 -3.60 10.87
C TYR A 20 1.84 -2.38 11.44
N ARG A 21 2.62 -1.46 12.02
CA ARG A 21 2.12 -0.16 12.48
C ARG A 21 2.06 0.83 11.31
N PRO A 22 1.24 1.89 11.42
CA PRO A 22 1.19 2.93 10.38
C PRO A 22 2.57 3.51 10.05
N GLU A 23 3.44 3.68 11.04
CA GLU A 23 4.78 4.27 10.88
C GLU A 23 5.78 3.31 10.23
N GLU A 24 5.47 2.02 10.21
CA GLU A 24 6.27 0.96 9.58
C GLU A 24 5.91 0.77 8.10
N LEU A 25 4.86 1.45 7.61
CA LEU A 25 4.34 1.33 6.26
C LEU A 25 4.67 2.58 5.43
N LYS A 26 5.00 2.36 4.16
CA LYS A 26 5.16 3.42 3.17
C LYS A 26 4.41 3.05 1.90
N CYS A 27 3.53 3.94 1.46
CA CYS A 27 2.85 3.84 0.17
C CYS A 27 3.41 4.91 -0.78
N THR A 28 3.90 4.48 -1.93
CA THR A 28 4.42 5.34 -3.00
C THR A 28 3.55 5.14 -4.23
N VAL A 29 2.86 6.21 -4.65
CA VAL A 29 2.05 6.21 -5.86
C VAL A 29 2.84 6.93 -6.95
N GLY A 30 3.12 6.21 -8.04
CA GLY A 30 3.70 6.74 -9.27
C GLY A 30 2.67 6.83 -10.39
N PRO A 31 3.04 7.36 -11.58
CA PRO A 31 2.10 7.55 -12.69
C PRO A 31 1.45 6.26 -13.20
N ASN A 32 2.15 5.13 -13.13
CA ASN A 32 1.70 3.83 -13.63
C ASN A 32 1.92 2.69 -12.62
N THR A 33 2.34 3.00 -11.40
CA THR A 33 2.72 2.00 -10.40
C THR A 33 2.30 2.42 -9.01
N ILE A 34 1.99 1.44 -8.16
CA ILE A 34 1.82 1.64 -6.72
C ILE A 34 2.75 0.68 -6.00
N GLU A 35 3.56 1.20 -5.10
CA GLU A 35 4.48 0.42 -4.27
C GLU A 35 4.13 0.60 -2.79
N ILE A 36 4.01 -0.51 -2.08
CA ILE A 36 3.77 -0.55 -0.65
C ILE A 36 4.93 -1.29 -0.02
N THR A 37 5.69 -0.61 0.81
CA THR A 37 6.77 -1.22 1.61
C THR A 37 6.41 -1.21 3.08
N ALA A 38 6.89 -2.22 3.79
CA ALA A 38 6.73 -2.37 5.22
C ALA A 38 8.06 -2.82 5.83
N GLN A 39 8.52 -2.14 6.88
CA GLN A 39 9.73 -2.51 7.61
C GLN A 39 9.44 -2.54 9.11
N LYS A 40 9.62 -3.70 9.72
CA LYS A 40 9.39 -3.93 11.15
C LYS A 40 10.63 -4.49 11.80
N GLN A 41 11.02 -3.93 12.94
CA GLN A 41 12.09 -4.46 13.77
C GLN A 41 11.50 -5.17 14.98
N GLU A 42 11.72 -6.47 15.08
CA GLU A 42 11.32 -7.29 16.22
C GLU A 42 12.55 -7.63 17.07
N VAL A 43 12.46 -7.36 18.36
CA VAL A 43 13.46 -7.81 19.33
C VAL A 43 12.83 -8.94 20.13
N SER A 44 13.45 -10.12 20.12
CA SER A 44 12.96 -11.28 20.86
C SER A 44 14.14 -12.07 21.42
N ALA A 45 14.14 -12.29 22.74
CA ALA A 45 15.14 -13.09 23.46
C ALA A 45 16.62 -12.73 23.13
N GLY A 46 16.92 -11.44 22.96
CA GLY A 46 18.27 -10.95 22.66
C GLY A 46 18.68 -11.01 21.18
N ALA A 47 17.81 -11.53 20.30
CA ALA A 47 17.98 -11.46 18.86
C ALA A 47 17.15 -10.31 18.27
N GLN A 48 17.74 -9.55 17.35
CA GLN A 48 17.05 -8.55 16.55
C GLN A 48 16.75 -9.13 15.17
N ARG A 49 15.49 -9.05 14.75
CA ARG A 49 15.04 -9.44 13.42
C ARG A 49 14.45 -8.22 12.72
N ILE A 50 14.87 -7.99 11.48
CA ILE A 50 14.24 -7.00 10.60
C ILE A 50 13.39 -7.77 9.60
N LEU A 51 12.11 -7.41 9.52
CA LEU A 51 11.14 -7.95 8.57
C LEU A 51 10.82 -6.86 7.56
N GLU A 52 11.21 -7.10 6.31
CA GLU A 52 10.91 -6.22 5.19
C GLU A 52 9.94 -6.90 4.23
N THR A 53 8.99 -6.13 3.72
CA THR A 53 8.04 -6.60 2.71
C THR A 53 7.81 -5.48 1.72
N ALA A 54 7.78 -5.82 0.44
CA ALA A 54 7.46 -4.91 -0.64
C ALA A 54 6.42 -5.54 -1.55
N ARG A 55 5.41 -4.76 -1.93
CA ARG A 55 4.40 -5.12 -2.92
C ARG A 55 4.34 -4.03 -3.97
N SER A 56 4.38 -4.41 -5.25
CA SER A 56 4.31 -3.48 -6.37
C SER A 56 3.19 -3.88 -7.30
N TYR A 57 2.40 -2.90 -7.72
CA TYR A 57 1.24 -3.07 -8.59
C TYR A 57 1.45 -2.21 -9.83
N GLN A 58 1.39 -2.85 -10.99
CA GLN A 58 1.36 -2.15 -12.28
C GLN A 58 -0.08 -1.76 -12.59
N LEU A 59 -0.27 -0.50 -12.96
CA LEU A 59 -1.57 0.03 -13.30
C LEU A 59 -1.82 -0.11 -14.82
N PRO A 60 -3.02 -0.51 -15.25
CA PRO A 60 -3.35 -0.65 -16.66
C PRO A 60 -3.45 0.70 -17.39
N GLN A 61 -3.56 1.80 -16.65
CA GLN A 61 -3.69 3.16 -17.15
C GLN A 61 -2.91 4.11 -16.24
N LEU A 62 -2.60 5.30 -16.76
CA LEU A 62 -1.97 6.33 -15.95
C LEU A 62 -2.94 6.90 -14.91
N VAL A 63 -2.40 7.33 -13.78
CA VAL A 63 -3.15 7.98 -12.70
C VAL A 63 -2.60 9.36 -12.41
N VAL A 64 -3.31 10.14 -11.60
CA VAL A 64 -2.81 11.40 -11.04
C VAL A 64 -2.33 11.16 -9.61
N PRO A 65 -1.02 10.90 -9.36
CA PRO A 65 -0.55 10.44 -8.05
C PRO A 65 -0.84 11.42 -6.91
N GLN A 66 -0.85 12.73 -7.20
CA GLN A 66 -1.14 13.79 -6.23
C GLN A 66 -2.59 13.76 -5.72
N GLN A 67 -3.48 13.07 -6.42
CA GLN A 67 -4.89 12.89 -6.02
C GLN A 67 -5.13 11.54 -5.35
N ALA A 68 -4.07 10.76 -5.08
CA ALA A 68 -4.21 9.51 -4.36
C ALA A 68 -4.61 9.74 -2.90
N VAL A 69 -5.53 8.92 -2.43
CA VAL A 69 -5.96 8.86 -1.03
C VAL A 69 -5.56 7.50 -0.47
N CYS A 70 -4.84 7.50 0.64
CA CYS A 70 -4.43 6.30 1.35
C CYS A 70 -5.05 6.32 2.75
N CYS A 71 -5.78 5.27 3.12
CA CYS A 71 -6.43 5.14 4.41
C CYS A 71 -6.09 3.80 5.03
N LEU A 72 -5.51 3.80 6.22
CA LEU A 72 -5.26 2.60 7.01
C LEU A 72 -6.37 2.46 8.05
N SER A 73 -7.11 1.36 8.01
CA SER A 73 -8.12 1.06 9.02
C SER A 73 -7.49 0.67 10.35
N SER A 74 -8.24 0.82 11.44
CA SER A 74 -7.83 0.35 12.78
C SER A 74 -7.60 -1.17 12.84
N GLU A 75 -8.14 -1.92 11.89
CA GLU A 75 -7.99 -3.36 11.77
C GLU A 75 -6.78 -3.78 10.92
N GLY A 76 -6.01 -2.82 10.39
CA GLY A 76 -4.81 -3.10 9.59
C GLY A 76 -5.08 -3.39 8.11
N LEU A 77 -6.17 -2.85 7.55
CA LEU A 77 -6.43 -2.88 6.11
C LEU A 77 -6.07 -1.52 5.50
N LEU A 78 -5.13 -1.51 4.56
CA LEU A 78 -4.73 -0.34 3.81
C LEU A 78 -5.54 -0.23 2.53
N LEU A 79 -6.36 0.81 2.41
CA LEU A 79 -7.08 1.18 1.20
C LEU A 79 -6.32 2.29 0.46
N ILE A 80 -6.11 2.11 -0.83
CA ILE A 80 -5.53 3.10 -1.74
C ILE A 80 -6.53 3.36 -2.85
N VAL A 81 -6.93 4.61 -3.03
CA VAL A 81 -7.83 5.05 -4.09
C VAL A 81 -7.15 6.15 -4.88
N VAL A 82 -7.11 6.04 -6.20
CA VAL A 82 -6.50 7.05 -7.06
C VAL A 82 -7.26 7.16 -8.39
N PRO A 83 -7.61 8.39 -8.84
CA PRO A 83 -8.31 8.56 -10.11
C PRO A 83 -7.40 8.26 -11.31
N TRP A 84 -8.00 7.73 -12.38
CA TRP A 84 -7.34 7.63 -13.68
C TRP A 84 -7.04 9.03 -14.21
N GLN A 85 -5.90 9.16 -14.88
CA GLN A 85 -5.61 10.34 -15.66
C GLN A 85 -6.53 10.32 -16.89
N LYS A 86 -7.42 11.33 -16.98
CA LYS A 86 -8.29 11.55 -18.14
C LYS A 86 -7.53 12.11 -19.33
#